data_AF-W6PEL0-F1
#
_entry.id   AF-W6PEL0-F1
#
_cell.length_a   1.000
_cell.length_b   1.000
_cell.length_c   1.000
_cell.angle_alpha   90.00
_cell.angle_beta   90.00
_cell.angle_gamma   90.00
#
_symmetry.space_group_name_H-M   'P 1'
#
loop_
_entity.id
_entity.type
_entity.pdbx_description
1 polymer ?
#
loop_
_entity_poly.entity_id
_entity_poly.type
_entity_poly.pdbx_seq_one_letter_code
_entity_poly.pdbx_strand_id
1 'polypeptide(L)'
;MPGVEVKEMDRVRRIIADHMVMSKKVSPHVTNVVEVDVTKLVRWREKNKDAFFRREGVKLTYMPVITEAVAKALVAYPQVNVSVDGYNILFKKHINVGIAVSLNDGNLIVPVVHDADHLNLNGLAVAIDSLALKARDNKLMPEDIDGGTFTITNFGTFKSLFGTPIINQPQVAILGVGYIEKKPAVIETPEGDTIAIRHKMYLSLSYDHRVVDGMLGGNFLHFIADYLENWQG
;
A
#
# COMPACT_ATOMS: atom_id res chain seq x y z
N MET A 1 14.63 -23.43 30.63
CA MET A 1 13.29 -23.11 31.17
C MET A 1 12.42 -24.34 30.94
N PRO A 2 11.82 -24.95 31.97
CA PRO A 2 10.94 -26.10 31.78
C PRO A 2 9.77 -25.73 30.85
N GLY A 3 9.49 -26.54 29.83
CA GLY A 3 8.40 -26.30 28.88
C GLY A 3 8.66 -25.26 27.78
N VAL A 4 9.91 -24.81 27.59
CA VAL A 4 10.28 -23.84 26.55
C VAL A 4 11.12 -24.52 25.47
N GLU A 5 10.62 -24.52 24.24
CA GLU A 5 11.42 -24.81 23.04
C GLU A 5 12.13 -23.54 22.60
N VAL A 6 13.46 -23.60 22.48
CA VAL A 6 14.28 -22.49 21.99
C VAL A 6 14.62 -22.76 20.53
N LYS A 7 14.12 -21.91 19.64
CA LYS A 7 14.45 -21.93 18.20
C LYS A 7 15.19 -20.65 17.82
N GLU A 8 16.41 -20.79 17.33
CA GLU A 8 17.20 -19.64 16.86
C GLU A 8 16.59 -19.07 15.57
N MET A 9 16.62 -17.74 15.43
CA MET A 9 16.27 -17.08 14.17
C MET A 9 17.33 -17.39 13.11
N ASP A 10 16.88 -17.76 11.91
CA ASP A 10 17.78 -17.87 10.77
C ASP A 10 18.40 -16.50 10.38
N ARG A 11 19.36 -16.53 9.46
CA ARG A 11 20.07 -15.32 9.01
C ARG A 11 19.13 -14.27 8.42
N VAL A 12 18.17 -14.66 7.59
CA VAL A 12 17.24 -13.73 6.93
C VAL A 12 16.32 -13.10 7.98
N ARG A 13 15.80 -13.90 8.89
CA ARG A 13 14.92 -13.45 9.97
C ARG A 13 15.62 -12.46 10.91
N ARG A 14 16.91 -12.67 11.21
CA ARG A 14 17.72 -11.70 11.98
C ARG A 14 17.84 -10.35 11.28
N ILE A 15 18.15 -10.35 9.98
CA ILE A 15 18.26 -9.10 9.19
C ILE A 15 16.93 -8.34 9.20
N ILE A 16 15.81 -9.03 8.97
CA ILE A 16 14.48 -8.43 9.02
C ILE A 16 14.18 -7.86 10.42
N ALA A 17 14.47 -8.63 11.48
CA ALA A 17 14.24 -8.19 12.85
C ALA A 17 15.03 -6.92 13.19
N ASP A 18 16.33 -6.89 12.85
CA ASP A 18 17.18 -5.72 13.09
C ASP A 18 16.70 -4.50 12.29
N HIS A 19 16.30 -4.68 11.03
CA HIS A 19 15.76 -3.60 10.19
C HIS A 19 14.44 -3.03 10.73
N MET A 20 13.51 -3.88 11.19
CA MET A 20 12.25 -3.43 11.79
C MET A 20 12.45 -2.67 13.09
N VAL A 21 13.36 -3.15 13.96
CA VAL A 21 13.73 -2.44 15.20
C VAL A 21 14.39 -1.10 14.88
N MET A 22 15.29 -1.07 13.90
CA MET A 22 15.93 0.16 13.43
C MET A 22 14.89 1.16 12.92
N SER A 23 13.95 0.74 12.08
CA SER A 23 12.89 1.60 11.55
C SER A 23 12.06 2.27 12.65
N LYS A 24 11.64 1.50 13.67
CA LYS A 24 10.89 2.05 14.81
C LYS A 24 11.70 3.01 15.67
N LYS A 25 13.01 2.79 15.80
CA LYS A 25 13.90 3.70 16.55
C LYS A 25 14.16 4.99 15.80
N VAL A 26 14.33 4.91 14.48
CA VAL A 26 14.69 6.06 13.62
C VAL A 26 13.50 6.96 13.33
N SER A 27 12.33 6.39 13.06
CA SER A 27 11.12 7.14 12.72
C SER A 27 10.16 7.22 13.91
N PRO A 28 9.87 8.43 14.42
CA PRO A 28 8.69 8.67 15.26
C PRO A 28 7.43 8.43 14.43
N HIS A 29 6.87 7.20 14.51
CA HIS A 29 5.70 6.83 13.71
C HIS A 29 4.43 7.47 14.26
N VAL A 30 3.65 8.09 13.38
CA VAL A 30 2.22 8.34 13.58
C VAL A 30 1.45 7.51 12.57
N THR A 31 0.21 7.14 12.88
CA THR A 31 -0.68 6.48 11.93
C THR A 31 -2.04 7.15 11.88
N ASN A 32 -2.43 7.60 10.69
CA ASN A 32 -3.77 8.09 10.42
C ASN A 32 -4.59 6.99 9.76
N VAL A 33 -5.88 6.92 10.07
CA VAL A 33 -6.79 5.91 9.54
C VAL A 33 -8.04 6.61 9.00
N VAL A 34 -8.46 6.25 7.79
CA VAL A 34 -9.72 6.69 7.18
C VAL A 34 -10.53 5.49 6.70
N GLU A 35 -11.85 5.58 6.77
CA GLU A 35 -12.74 4.63 6.10
C GLU A 35 -13.13 5.19 4.73
N VAL A 36 -13.09 4.36 3.69
CA VAL A 36 -13.25 4.75 2.29
C VAL A 36 -14.36 3.93 1.63
N ASP A 37 -15.25 4.60 0.89
CA ASP A 37 -16.31 3.98 0.11
C ASP A 37 -15.86 3.57 -1.31
N VAL A 38 -15.44 2.32 -1.45
CA VAL A 38 -15.00 1.77 -2.75
C VAL A 38 -16.09 1.05 -3.52
N THR A 39 -17.36 1.36 -3.27
CA THR A 39 -18.47 0.71 -3.99
C THR A 39 -18.41 0.91 -5.49
N LYS A 40 -18.05 2.12 -5.96
CA LYS A 40 -17.90 2.41 -7.41
C LYS A 40 -16.78 1.56 -8.01
N LEU A 41 -15.62 1.53 -7.35
CA LEU A 41 -14.48 0.71 -7.72
C LEU A 41 -14.82 -0.80 -7.78
N VAL A 42 -15.49 -1.33 -6.76
CA VAL A 42 -15.92 -2.73 -6.73
C VAL A 42 -16.84 -3.05 -7.91
N ARG A 43 -17.86 -2.22 -8.16
CA ARG A 43 -18.79 -2.42 -9.28
C ARG A 43 -18.08 -2.34 -10.63
N TRP A 44 -17.18 -1.37 -10.80
CA TRP A 44 -16.38 -1.25 -12.01
C TRP A 44 -15.51 -2.49 -12.23
N ARG A 45 -14.80 -2.95 -11.20
CA ARG A 45 -13.93 -4.13 -11.31
C ARG A 45 -14.75 -5.36 -11.69
N GLU A 46 -15.87 -5.61 -11.03
CA GLU A 46 -16.72 -6.78 -11.31
C GLU A 46 -17.24 -6.78 -12.74
N LYS A 47 -17.55 -5.60 -13.30
CA LYS A 47 -17.98 -5.47 -14.70
C LYS A 47 -16.84 -5.72 -15.70
N ASN A 48 -15.60 -5.37 -15.36
CA ASN A 48 -14.48 -5.32 -16.31
C ASN A 48 -13.48 -6.50 -16.19
N LYS A 49 -13.42 -7.19 -15.05
CA LYS A 49 -12.37 -8.17 -14.73
C LYS A 49 -12.20 -9.28 -15.77
N ASP A 50 -13.29 -9.81 -16.33
CA ASP A 50 -13.23 -10.95 -17.25
C ASP A 50 -12.77 -10.53 -18.64
N ALA A 51 -13.22 -9.34 -19.10
CA ALA A 51 -12.78 -8.76 -20.36
C ALA A 51 -11.30 -8.35 -20.28
N PHE A 52 -10.89 -7.80 -19.14
CA PHE A 52 -9.50 -7.47 -18.86
C PHE A 52 -8.61 -8.72 -18.90
N PHE A 53 -9.01 -9.79 -18.19
CA PHE A 53 -8.24 -11.04 -18.17
C PHE A 53 -8.08 -11.65 -19.57
N ARG A 54 -9.14 -11.64 -20.40
CA ARG A 54 -9.05 -12.12 -21.79
C ARG A 54 -8.09 -11.31 -22.65
N ARG A 55 -7.93 -10.02 -22.38
CA ARG A 55 -7.09 -9.10 -23.18
C ARG A 55 -5.64 -9.10 -22.72
N GLU A 56 -5.41 -9.04 -21.40
CA GLU A 56 -4.10 -8.79 -20.81
C GLU A 56 -3.44 -10.07 -20.25
N GLY A 57 -4.19 -11.17 -20.08
CA GLY A 57 -3.69 -12.41 -19.50
C GLY A 57 -3.44 -12.36 -17.98
N VAL A 58 -3.61 -11.21 -17.34
CA VAL A 58 -3.46 -11.03 -15.88
C VAL A 58 -4.80 -10.64 -15.23
N LYS A 59 -4.99 -11.02 -13.97
CA LYS A 59 -6.25 -10.74 -13.25
C LYS A 59 -6.33 -9.27 -12.86
N LEU A 60 -7.45 -8.63 -13.17
CA LEU A 60 -7.73 -7.29 -12.66
C LEU A 60 -8.02 -7.37 -11.15
N THR A 61 -7.08 -6.91 -10.33
CA THR A 61 -7.25 -6.77 -8.87
C THR A 61 -7.50 -5.31 -8.49
N TYR A 62 -7.66 -5.00 -7.20
CA TYR A 62 -7.77 -3.62 -6.73
C TYR A 62 -6.41 -2.93 -6.60
N MET A 63 -5.31 -3.70 -6.52
CA MET A 63 -3.97 -3.14 -6.29
C MET A 63 -3.51 -2.17 -7.37
N PRO A 64 -3.71 -2.40 -8.69
CA PRO A 64 -3.32 -1.44 -9.71
C PRO A 64 -3.99 -0.07 -9.54
N VAL A 65 -5.27 -0.05 -9.19
CA VAL A 65 -6.03 1.18 -8.91
C VAL A 65 -5.49 1.90 -7.67
N ILE A 66 -5.19 1.15 -6.61
CA ILE A 66 -4.64 1.71 -5.37
C ILE A 66 -3.23 2.27 -5.61
N THR A 67 -2.39 1.54 -6.34
CA THR A 67 -1.05 1.99 -6.73
C THR A 67 -1.11 3.23 -7.61
N GLU A 68 -2.06 3.31 -8.54
CA GLU A 68 -2.30 4.52 -9.35
C GLU A 68 -2.70 5.71 -8.48
N ALA A 69 -3.62 5.52 -7.53
CA ALA A 69 -4.05 6.56 -6.59
C ALA A 69 -2.86 7.07 -5.75
N VAL A 70 -2.03 6.15 -5.25
CA VAL A 70 -0.81 6.46 -4.50
C VAL A 70 0.21 7.21 -5.37
N ALA A 71 0.45 6.76 -6.60
CA ALA A 71 1.39 7.42 -7.50
C ALA A 71 0.95 8.86 -7.80
N LYS A 72 -0.33 9.08 -8.10
CA LYS A 72 -0.90 10.43 -8.28
C LYS A 72 -0.81 11.27 -7.01
N ALA A 73 -1.03 10.68 -5.83
CA ALA A 73 -0.85 11.37 -4.55
C ALA A 73 0.61 11.78 -4.33
N LEU A 74 1.58 10.92 -4.67
CA LEU A 74 3.01 11.22 -4.53
C LEU A 74 3.47 12.33 -5.49
N VAL A 75 2.88 12.43 -6.68
CA VAL A 75 3.08 13.59 -7.58
C VAL A 75 2.54 14.87 -6.95
N ALA A 76 1.33 14.83 -6.37
CA ALA A 76 0.68 16.00 -5.78
C ALA A 76 1.33 16.45 -4.45
N TYR A 77 1.91 15.50 -3.70
CA TYR A 77 2.52 15.71 -2.40
C TYR A 77 3.95 15.15 -2.37
N PRO A 78 4.89 15.76 -3.11
CA PRO A 78 6.26 15.28 -3.21
C PRO A 78 7.01 15.26 -1.85
N GLN A 79 6.53 16.01 -0.85
CA GLN A 79 7.05 15.98 0.53
C GLN A 79 6.87 14.62 1.22
N VAL A 80 5.98 13.76 0.74
CA VAL A 80 5.83 12.37 1.22
C VAL A 80 6.80 11.43 0.48
N ASN A 81 7.26 11.80 -0.71
CA ASN A 81 8.22 11.04 -1.52
C ASN A 81 9.67 11.43 -1.21
N VAL A 82 10.06 11.34 0.06
CA VAL A 82 11.38 11.76 0.55
C VAL A 82 12.05 10.68 1.42
N SER A 83 13.34 10.86 1.70
CA SER A 83 14.04 10.18 2.79
C SER A 83 14.75 11.19 3.69
N VAL A 84 15.10 10.80 4.92
CA VAL A 84 15.83 11.65 5.86
C VAL A 84 17.27 11.16 6.02
N ASP A 85 18.24 12.05 5.86
CA ASP A 85 19.66 11.80 6.12
C ASP A 85 20.23 12.88 7.05
N GLY A 86 20.43 12.52 8.32
CA GLY A 86 20.75 13.48 9.39
C GLY A 86 19.67 14.55 9.52
N TYR A 87 20.01 15.80 9.19
CA TYR A 87 19.11 16.94 9.16
C TYR A 87 18.70 17.36 7.73
N ASN A 88 19.04 16.55 6.72
CA ASN A 88 18.69 16.80 5.33
C ASN A 88 17.45 15.99 4.93
N ILE A 89 16.60 16.61 4.12
CA ILE A 89 15.46 15.95 3.47
C ILE A 89 15.82 15.71 2.00
N LEU A 90 15.85 14.45 1.59
CA LEU A 90 16.21 14.03 0.24
C LEU A 90 14.96 13.73 -0.58
N PHE A 91 14.59 14.67 -1.44
CA PHE A 91 13.47 14.51 -2.37
C PHE A 91 13.78 13.48 -3.46
N LYS A 92 12.86 12.55 -3.67
CA LYS A 92 13.00 11.51 -4.70
C LYS A 92 12.27 11.96 -5.97
N LYS A 93 12.99 11.99 -7.09
CA LYS A 93 12.45 12.38 -8.39
C LYS A 93 11.58 11.29 -9.02
N HIS A 94 11.92 10.03 -8.74
CA HIS A 94 11.18 8.87 -9.22
C HIS A 94 10.11 8.48 -8.19
N ILE A 95 8.96 8.02 -8.68
CA ILE A 95 7.87 7.48 -7.85
C ILE A 95 7.92 5.96 -7.96
N ASN A 96 8.69 5.35 -7.06
CA ASN A 96 8.91 3.91 -7.03
C ASN A 96 8.11 3.30 -5.88
N VAL A 97 7.06 2.57 -6.21
CA VAL A 97 6.11 2.06 -5.20
C VAL A 97 6.41 0.60 -4.89
N GLY A 98 6.91 0.36 -3.69
CA GLY A 98 7.06 -0.98 -3.13
C GLY A 98 5.71 -1.58 -2.76
N ILE A 99 5.49 -2.86 -3.07
CA ILE A 99 4.26 -3.57 -2.73
C ILE A 99 4.61 -4.85 -1.98
N ALA A 100 4.13 -4.95 -0.75
CA ALA A 100 4.44 -6.10 0.10
C ALA A 100 3.76 -7.38 -0.41
N VAL A 101 4.55 -8.44 -0.62
CA VAL A 101 4.12 -9.76 -1.07
C VAL A 101 4.51 -10.81 -0.03
N SER A 102 3.52 -11.56 0.47
CA SER A 102 3.76 -12.73 1.32
C SER A 102 4.28 -13.90 0.49
N LEU A 103 5.34 -14.51 0.99
CA LEU A 103 5.95 -15.72 0.42
C LEU A 103 5.40 -16.98 1.09
N ASN A 104 5.61 -18.13 0.44
CA ASN A 104 5.10 -19.42 0.90
C ASN A 104 5.77 -19.92 2.20
N ASP A 105 6.96 -19.42 2.52
CA ASP A 105 7.72 -19.73 3.73
C ASP A 105 7.31 -18.85 4.94
N GLY A 106 6.33 -17.98 4.76
CA GLY A 106 5.85 -17.04 5.78
C GLY A 106 6.66 -15.74 5.86
N ASN A 107 7.69 -15.57 5.03
CA ASN A 107 8.41 -14.30 4.92
C ASN A 107 7.63 -13.28 4.07
N LEU A 108 8.05 -12.03 4.19
CA LEU A 108 7.50 -10.91 3.43
C LEU A 108 8.63 -10.25 2.65
N ILE A 109 8.39 -10.00 1.37
CA ILE A 109 9.31 -9.24 0.51
C ILE A 109 8.55 -8.09 -0.14
N VAL A 110 9.25 -6.99 -0.43
CA VAL A 110 8.64 -5.77 -0.96
C VAL A 110 9.26 -5.45 -2.32
N PRO A 111 8.81 -6.12 -3.40
CA PRO A 111 9.21 -5.72 -4.75
C PRO A 111 8.70 -4.33 -5.12
N VAL A 112 9.38 -3.68 -6.05
CA VAL A 112 9.20 -2.26 -6.39
C VAL A 112 8.69 -2.11 -7.82
N VAL A 113 7.56 -1.40 -7.96
CA VAL A 113 7.09 -0.90 -9.25
C VAL A 113 7.77 0.44 -9.50
N HIS A 114 8.75 0.46 -10.41
CA HIS A 114 9.47 1.68 -10.77
C HIS A 114 8.65 2.62 -11.64
N ASP A 115 8.83 3.93 -11.44
CA ASP A 115 8.17 5.00 -12.20
C ASP A 115 6.66 4.75 -12.35
N ALA A 116 6.02 4.42 -11.23
CA ALA A 116 4.62 4.00 -11.19
C ALA A 116 3.65 5.08 -11.70
N ASP A 117 4.06 6.35 -11.66
CA ASP A 117 3.32 7.50 -12.20
C ASP A 117 3.34 7.57 -13.73
N HIS A 118 4.30 6.93 -14.39
CA HIS A 118 4.36 6.82 -15.85
C HIS A 118 3.54 5.65 -16.41
N LEU A 119 3.10 4.73 -15.54
CA LEU A 119 2.34 3.56 -15.94
C LEU A 119 0.84 3.87 -15.94
N ASN A 120 0.15 3.42 -17.00
CA ASN A 120 -1.30 3.35 -16.97
C ASN A 120 -1.78 2.12 -16.18
N LEU A 121 -3.09 2.02 -15.97
CA LEU A 121 -3.69 0.94 -15.18
C LEU A 121 -3.32 -0.48 -15.67
N ASN A 122 -3.22 -0.68 -16.99
CA ASN A 122 -2.81 -1.97 -17.55
C ASN A 122 -1.34 -2.26 -17.23
N GLY A 123 -0.45 -1.27 -17.42
CA GLY A 123 0.97 -1.37 -17.11
C GLY A 123 1.19 -1.68 -15.63
N LEU A 124 0.46 -1.01 -14.74
CA LEU A 124 0.47 -1.30 -13.30
C LEU A 124 0.01 -2.73 -13.02
N ALA A 125 -1.09 -3.19 -13.62
CA ALA A 125 -1.59 -4.55 -13.41
C ALA A 125 -0.58 -5.62 -13.81
N VAL A 126 0.04 -5.47 -14.98
CA VAL A 126 1.04 -6.42 -15.49
C VAL A 126 2.32 -6.38 -14.63
N ALA A 127 2.80 -5.19 -14.28
CA ALA A 127 4.00 -5.04 -13.44
C ALA A 127 3.81 -5.69 -12.06
N ILE A 128 2.69 -5.41 -11.41
CA ILE A 128 2.37 -5.95 -10.08
C ILE A 128 2.22 -7.47 -10.13
N ASP A 129 1.53 -8.02 -11.13
CA ASP A 129 1.35 -9.47 -11.27
C ASP A 129 2.69 -10.18 -11.53
N SER A 130 3.50 -9.63 -12.44
CA SER A 130 4.86 -10.12 -12.73
C SER A 130 5.75 -10.17 -11.48
N LEU A 131 5.81 -9.07 -10.72
CA LEU A 131 6.60 -9.00 -9.48
C LEU A 131 6.08 -9.97 -8.42
N ALA A 132 4.75 -10.11 -8.27
CA ALA A 132 4.16 -11.05 -7.32
C ALA A 132 4.47 -12.51 -7.69
N LEU A 133 4.46 -12.86 -8.98
CA LEU A 133 4.85 -14.19 -9.47
C LEU A 133 6.34 -14.44 -9.24
N LYS A 134 7.21 -13.51 -9.63
CA LYS A 134 8.66 -13.59 -9.36
C LYS A 134 8.95 -13.77 -7.87
N ALA A 135 8.26 -13.03 -7.00
CA ALA A 135 8.41 -13.13 -5.55
C ALA A 135 8.10 -14.54 -5.06
N ARG A 136 6.94 -15.08 -5.41
CA ARG A 136 6.50 -16.42 -4.99
C ARG A 136 7.38 -17.55 -5.54
N ASP A 137 7.95 -17.35 -6.72
CA ASP A 137 8.86 -18.29 -7.38
C ASP A 137 10.33 -18.14 -6.90
N ASN A 138 10.64 -17.20 -6.00
CA ASN A 138 12.01 -16.84 -5.61
C ASN A 138 12.91 -16.43 -6.81
N LYS A 139 12.34 -15.72 -7.78
CA LYS A 139 13.01 -15.23 -9.01
C LYS A 139 13.10 -13.70 -9.06
N LEU A 140 12.96 -13.02 -7.92
CA LEU A 140 13.20 -11.58 -7.84
C LEU A 140 14.69 -11.31 -8.06
N MET A 141 14.98 -10.34 -8.91
CA MET A 141 16.31 -9.82 -9.11
C MET A 141 16.59 -8.71 -8.08
N PRO A 142 17.86 -8.37 -7.81
CA PRO A 142 18.21 -7.28 -6.89
C PRO A 142 17.53 -5.95 -7.25
N GLU A 143 17.43 -5.63 -8.54
CA GLU A 143 16.72 -4.44 -9.02
C GLU A 143 15.21 -4.48 -8.75
N ASP A 144 14.60 -5.65 -8.65
CA ASP A 144 13.15 -5.77 -8.40
C ASP A 144 12.79 -5.37 -6.94
N ILE A 145 13.77 -5.24 -6.03
CA ILE A 145 13.55 -4.94 -4.59
C ILE A 145 14.27 -3.68 -4.11
N ASP A 146 15.00 -2.98 -4.99
CA ASP A 146 15.77 -1.79 -4.66
C ASP A 146 15.04 -0.51 -5.08
N GLY A 147 15.47 0.64 -4.53
CA GLY A 147 15.06 1.96 -5.01
C GLY A 147 13.61 2.38 -4.71
N GLY A 148 12.88 1.62 -3.90
CA GLY A 148 11.52 1.98 -3.47
C GLY A 148 11.49 3.28 -2.66
N THR A 149 10.56 4.17 -2.96
CA THR A 149 10.41 5.49 -2.31
C THR A 149 9.15 5.60 -1.45
N PHE A 150 8.16 4.74 -1.69
CA PHE A 150 6.96 4.59 -0.87
C PHE A 150 6.56 3.11 -0.84
N THR A 151 5.86 2.65 0.20
CA THR A 151 5.41 1.25 0.31
C THR A 151 3.90 1.15 0.49
N ILE A 152 3.29 0.15 -0.14
CA ILE A 152 1.93 -0.31 0.11
C ILE A 152 1.98 -1.72 0.71
N THR A 153 1.23 -1.95 1.78
CA THR A 153 1.01 -3.27 2.36
C THR A 153 -0.48 -3.57 2.45
N ASN A 154 -0.86 -4.81 2.14
CA ASN A 154 -2.27 -5.22 2.03
C ASN A 154 -2.64 -6.23 3.11
N PHE A 155 -3.30 -5.75 4.16
CA PHE A 155 -3.83 -6.57 5.25
C PHE A 155 -5.16 -7.24 4.88
N GLY A 156 -5.86 -6.72 3.86
CA GLY A 156 -7.15 -7.23 3.39
C GLY A 156 -7.12 -8.69 2.95
N THR A 157 -5.97 -9.19 2.48
CA THR A 157 -5.77 -10.62 2.18
C THR A 157 -6.03 -11.52 3.40
N PHE A 158 -5.79 -11.01 4.61
CA PHE A 158 -6.00 -11.71 5.88
C PHE A 158 -7.33 -11.33 6.56
N LYS A 159 -8.22 -10.62 5.85
CA LYS A 159 -9.49 -10.06 6.38
C LYS A 159 -9.29 -9.11 7.58
N SER A 160 -8.10 -8.51 7.72
CA SER A 160 -7.87 -7.50 8.74
C SER A 160 -8.47 -6.17 8.31
N LEU A 161 -9.14 -5.48 9.24
CA LEU A 161 -9.77 -4.19 8.96
C LEU A 161 -8.73 -3.12 8.64
N PHE A 162 -7.74 -2.95 9.52
CA PHE A 162 -6.59 -2.06 9.34
C PHE A 162 -5.46 -2.51 10.27
N GLY A 163 -4.28 -1.92 10.09
CA GLY A 163 -3.14 -2.08 10.99
C GLY A 163 -2.30 -0.80 11.03
N THR A 164 -1.28 -0.76 11.88
CA THR A 164 -0.32 0.36 11.97
C THR A 164 1.00 -0.08 11.34
N PRO A 165 1.15 0.00 10.01
CA PRO A 165 2.32 -0.52 9.33
C PRO A 165 3.63 0.10 9.82
N ILE A 166 4.71 -0.70 9.78
CA ILE A 166 6.06 -0.21 10.07
C ILE A 166 6.64 0.36 8.78
N ILE A 167 7.16 1.58 8.84
CA ILE A 167 7.77 2.28 7.70
C ILE A 167 8.97 1.48 7.20
N ASN A 168 9.10 1.34 5.89
CA ASN A 168 10.24 0.66 5.28
C ASN A 168 11.40 1.65 5.11
N GLN A 169 12.26 1.79 6.13
CA GLN A 169 13.41 2.70 6.08
C GLN A 169 14.30 2.40 4.86
N PRO A 170 14.77 3.45 4.13
CA PRO A 170 14.78 4.87 4.51
C PRO A 170 13.58 5.70 4.02
N GLN A 171 12.49 5.07 3.57
CA GLN A 171 11.25 5.77 3.21
C GLN A 171 10.64 6.44 4.45
N VAL A 172 9.72 7.39 4.23
CA VAL A 172 9.09 8.14 5.32
C VAL A 172 7.62 7.81 5.53
N ALA A 173 7.01 6.99 4.66
CA ALA A 173 5.61 6.63 4.77
C ALA A 173 5.31 5.26 4.15
N ILE A 174 4.25 4.62 4.66
CA ILE A 174 3.72 3.35 4.20
C ILE A 174 2.18 3.37 4.31
N LEU A 175 1.51 2.94 3.24
CA LEU A 175 0.06 2.78 3.22
C LEU A 175 -0.33 1.33 3.51
N GLY A 176 -1.17 1.15 4.52
CA GLY A 176 -1.89 -0.09 4.82
C GLY A 176 -3.27 -0.09 4.16
N VAL A 177 -3.56 -1.17 3.43
CA VAL A 177 -4.85 -1.40 2.76
C VAL A 177 -5.62 -2.48 3.51
N GLY A 178 -6.81 -2.14 3.99
CA GLY A 178 -7.69 -3.02 4.74
C GLY A 178 -8.54 -3.95 3.88
N TYR A 179 -9.30 -4.81 4.55
CA TYR A 179 -10.30 -5.66 3.91
C TYR A 179 -11.49 -4.84 3.39
N ILE A 180 -11.97 -5.18 2.18
CA ILE A 180 -13.19 -4.62 1.63
C ILE A 180 -14.37 -5.45 2.12
N GLU A 181 -15.26 -4.83 2.89
CA GLU A 181 -16.47 -5.46 3.41
C GLU A 181 -17.74 -4.67 3.10
N LYS A 182 -18.88 -5.38 3.10
CA LYS A 182 -20.18 -4.74 2.96
C LYS A 182 -20.63 -4.20 4.31
N LYS A 183 -20.90 -2.90 4.41
CA LYS A 183 -21.40 -2.22 5.61
C LYS A 183 -22.64 -1.39 5.31
N PRO A 184 -23.60 -1.28 6.24
CA PRO A 184 -24.61 -0.24 6.17
C PRO A 184 -23.93 1.13 6.35
N ALA A 185 -24.23 2.09 5.50
CA ALA A 185 -23.76 3.46 5.62
C ALA A 185 -24.89 4.44 5.30
N VAL A 186 -24.86 5.59 5.96
CA VAL A 186 -25.74 6.71 5.63
C VAL A 186 -25.23 7.37 4.35
N ILE A 187 -26.14 7.60 3.41
CA ILE A 187 -25.92 8.31 2.17
C ILE A 187 -26.86 9.50 2.16
N GLU A 188 -26.26 10.68 2.09
CA GLU A 188 -26.97 11.94 1.88
C GLU A 188 -27.48 12.00 0.45
N THR A 189 -28.78 12.29 0.29
CA THR A 189 -29.42 12.49 -1.02
C THR A 189 -30.15 13.84 -1.02
N PRO A 190 -30.47 14.42 -2.19
CA PRO A 190 -31.28 15.64 -2.25
C PRO A 190 -32.63 15.52 -1.52
N GLU A 191 -33.15 14.30 -1.39
CA GLU A 191 -34.40 13.98 -0.71
C GLU A 191 -34.25 13.68 0.80
N GLY A 192 -33.01 13.66 1.32
CA GLY A 192 -32.68 13.37 2.72
C GLY A 192 -31.73 12.18 2.91
N ASP A 193 -31.53 11.78 4.16
CA ASP A 193 -30.59 10.70 4.49
C ASP A 193 -31.20 9.31 4.27
N THR A 194 -30.42 8.42 3.65
CA THR A 194 -30.82 7.02 3.41
C THR A 194 -29.76 6.05 3.89
N ILE A 195 -30.15 4.84 4.31
CA ILE A 195 -29.20 3.78 4.64
C ILE A 195 -29.04 2.86 3.44
N ALA A 196 -27.80 2.66 2.98
CA ALA A 196 -27.47 1.77 1.88
C ALA A 196 -26.34 0.80 2.24
N ILE A 197 -26.30 -0.35 1.57
CA ILE A 197 -25.18 -1.29 1.67
C ILE A 197 -24.04 -0.79 0.78
N ARG A 198 -22.88 -0.55 1.37
CA ARG A 198 -21.68 -0.03 0.71
C ARG A 198 -20.50 -0.98 0.88
N HIS A 199 -19.60 -1.01 -0.10
CA HIS A 199 -18.31 -1.65 0.03
C HIS A 199 -17.33 -0.65 0.65
N LYS A 200 -17.02 -0.86 1.93
CA LYS A 200 -16.10 0.00 2.70
C LYS A 200 -14.76 -0.71 2.90
N MET A 201 -13.69 0.07 2.97
CA MET A 201 -12.34 -0.38 3.30
C MET A 201 -11.67 0.67 4.17
N TYR A 202 -10.80 0.26 5.10
CA TYR A 202 -9.95 1.21 5.81
C TYR A 202 -8.61 1.37 5.08
N LEU A 203 -8.13 2.60 5.05
CA LEU A 203 -6.75 2.93 4.68
C LEU A 203 -6.03 3.45 5.93
N SER A 204 -4.83 2.93 6.19
CA SER A 204 -3.99 3.38 7.30
C SER A 204 -2.63 3.86 6.82
N LEU A 205 -2.33 5.15 6.97
CA LEU A 205 -1.05 5.73 6.59
C LEU A 205 -0.16 5.86 7.82
N SER A 206 0.92 5.08 7.90
CA SER A 206 1.97 5.33 8.88
C SER A 206 3.08 6.17 8.28
N TYR A 207 3.51 7.21 8.98
CA TYR A 207 4.50 8.15 8.48
C TYR A 207 5.46 8.66 9.57
N ASP A 208 6.62 9.14 9.13
CA ASP A 208 7.70 9.66 9.96
C ASP A 208 7.41 11.11 10.35
N HIS A 209 7.09 11.34 11.63
CA HIS A 209 6.68 12.65 12.11
C HIS A 209 7.81 13.70 12.11
N ARG A 210 9.05 13.33 11.78
CA ARG A 210 10.14 14.30 11.56
C ARG A 210 9.90 15.17 10.33
N VAL A 211 9.22 14.64 9.30
CA VAL A 211 9.05 15.32 8.00
C VAL A 211 7.63 15.32 7.47
N VAL A 212 6.76 14.42 7.94
CA VAL A 212 5.34 14.43 7.62
C VAL A 212 4.56 14.80 8.88
N ASP A 213 3.89 15.95 8.86
CA ASP A 213 3.00 16.37 9.94
C ASP A 213 1.55 15.85 9.72
N GLY A 214 0.67 16.12 10.68
CA GLY A 214 -0.73 15.67 10.63
C GLY A 214 -1.53 16.26 9.47
N MET A 215 -1.23 17.48 9.03
CA MET A 215 -1.90 18.12 7.90
C MET A 215 -1.46 17.48 6.57
N LEU A 216 -0.15 17.35 6.36
CA LEU A 216 0.40 16.72 5.16
C LEU A 216 -0.02 15.24 5.06
N GLY A 217 0.12 14.47 6.15
CA GLY A 217 -0.29 13.07 6.19
C GLY A 217 -1.80 12.90 6.01
N GLY A 218 -2.59 13.80 6.62
CA GLY A 218 -4.04 13.84 6.45
C GLY A 218 -4.46 14.12 5.01
N ASN A 219 -3.93 15.17 4.39
CA ASN A 219 -4.25 15.57 3.02
C ASN A 219 -3.82 14.51 2.00
N PHE A 220 -2.63 13.91 2.18
CA PHE A 220 -2.16 12.81 1.34
C PHE A 220 -3.10 11.61 1.40
N LEU A 221 -3.50 11.19 2.59
CA LEU A 221 -4.40 10.05 2.78
C LEU A 221 -5.82 10.33 2.23
N HIS A 222 -6.35 11.53 2.43
CA HIS A 222 -7.65 11.93 1.89
C HIS A 222 -7.62 12.02 0.36
N PHE A 223 -6.54 12.49 -0.25
CA PHE A 223 -6.41 12.47 -1.70
C PHE A 223 -6.56 11.06 -2.27
N ILE A 224 -5.91 10.07 -1.64
CA ILE A 224 -6.03 8.66 -2.03
C ILE A 224 -7.47 8.17 -1.82
N ALA A 225 -8.08 8.48 -0.68
CA ALA A 225 -9.46 8.12 -0.40
C ALA A 225 -10.42 8.68 -1.46
N ASP A 226 -10.38 9.99 -1.70
CA ASP A 226 -11.22 10.70 -2.66
C ASP A 226 -11.07 10.14 -4.08
N TYR A 227 -9.84 9.80 -4.47
CA TYR A 227 -9.57 9.17 -5.77
C TYR A 227 -10.29 7.83 -5.91
N LEU A 228 -10.25 7.01 -4.87
CA LEU A 228 -10.89 5.68 -4.86
C LEU A 228 -12.42 5.77 -4.76
N GLU A 229 -12.97 6.70 -3.98
CA GLU A 229 -14.42 6.93 -3.85
C GLU A 229 -15.05 7.48 -5.13
N ASN A 230 -14.27 8.22 -5.90
CA ASN A 230 -14.68 8.82 -7.16
C ASN A 230 -14.18 8.07 -8.39
N TRP A 231 -13.82 6.80 -8.26
CA TRP A 231 -13.40 5.97 -9.38
C TRP A 231 -14.45 5.88 -10.49
N GLN A 232 -14.06 6.21 -11.73
CA GLN A 232 -14.93 6.17 -12.92
C GLN A 232 -14.47 5.17 -13.99
N GLY A 233 -13.23 4.68 -13.93
CA GLY A 233 -12.69 3.70 -14.85
C GLY A 233 -11.71 4.26 -15.87
#